data_AF-A0A6P0ZXS5-F1
#
_entry.id   AF-A0A6P0ZXS5-F1
#
_cell.length_a   1.000
_cell.length_b   1.000
_cell.length_c   1.000
_cell.angle_alpha   90.00
_cell.angle_beta   90.00
_cell.angle_gamma   90.00
#
_symmetry.space_group_name_H-M   'P 1'
#
loop_
_entity.id
_entity.type
_entity.pdbx_description
1 polymer ?
#
loop_
_entity_poly.entity_id
_entity_poly.type
_entity_poly.pdbx_seq_one_letter_code
_entity_poly.pdbx_strand_id
1 'polypeptide(L)'
;MRFISPKTDFAFKKIFGSDQSKDILISFLNAMIYSGNSVIQDLEIIDPYSAGDVVDLKDKLVFVELPKFTKQLEELESVIDKWIYFIKEAPNLEIIPDQLREIPQLEKALTIANQAGLNVSEVEKLRKQEMALEDARGALSFAKREGREEGERNLLLRLLESRFGKLTTNALALIEALTHQDLEGLSEAIWDFQTSDDLLNWLQEHSN
;
A
#
# COMPACT_ATOMS: atom_id res chain seq x y z
N MET A 1 -0.92 -19.58 -11.80
CA MET A 1 -1.82 -19.55 -10.62
C MET A 1 -0.94 -19.71 -9.41
N ARG A 2 -1.12 -18.91 -8.35
CA ARG A 2 -0.22 -18.95 -7.19
C ARG A 2 -1.07 -18.84 -5.94
N PHE A 3 -0.97 -19.82 -5.05
CA PHE A 3 -1.67 -19.79 -3.78
C PHE A 3 -1.11 -18.67 -2.92
N ILE A 4 -1.98 -17.90 -2.26
CA ILE A 4 -1.51 -16.94 -1.27
C ILE A 4 -0.96 -17.69 -0.06
N SER A 5 0.08 -17.13 0.56
CA SER A 5 0.64 -17.70 1.79
C SER A 5 -0.39 -17.64 2.93
N PRO A 6 -0.77 -18.77 3.54
CA PRO A 6 -1.67 -18.81 4.70
C PRO A 6 -1.11 -18.10 5.93
N LYS A 7 0.19 -17.76 5.93
CA LYS A 7 0.85 -17.00 7.00
C LYS A 7 0.53 -15.51 6.98
N THR A 8 -0.08 -15.00 5.90
CA THR A 8 -0.55 -13.61 5.84
C THR A 8 -1.89 -13.49 6.55
N ASP A 9 -2.10 -12.38 7.28
CA ASP A 9 -3.35 -12.16 8.04
C ASP A 9 -4.59 -12.27 7.15
N PHE A 10 -4.56 -11.67 5.96
CA PHE A 10 -5.67 -11.74 5.00
C PHE A 10 -5.98 -13.17 4.56
N ALA A 11 -4.96 -13.94 4.16
CA ALA A 11 -5.15 -15.32 3.74
C ALA A 11 -5.65 -16.18 4.90
N PHE A 12 -5.05 -16.03 6.07
CA PHE A 12 -5.44 -16.78 7.26
C PHE A 12 -6.91 -16.55 7.59
N LYS A 13 -7.36 -15.29 7.63
CA LYS A 13 -8.77 -14.94 7.84
C LYS A 13 -9.69 -15.50 6.76
N LYS A 14 -9.28 -15.44 5.49
CA LYS A 14 -10.08 -16.01 4.39
C LYS A 14 -10.18 -17.53 4.44
N ILE A 15 -9.09 -18.22 4.81
CA ILE A 15 -9.01 -19.68 4.82
C ILE A 15 -9.69 -20.24 6.08
N PHE A 16 -9.44 -19.67 7.26
CA PHE A 16 -9.84 -20.22 8.55
C PHE A 16 -10.91 -19.41 9.28
N GLY A 17 -10.97 -18.10 9.03
CA GLY A 17 -11.80 -17.15 9.78
C GLY A 17 -13.13 -16.80 9.12
N SER A 18 -13.63 -17.63 8.19
CA SER A 18 -14.91 -17.41 7.51
C SER A 18 -15.94 -18.45 7.93
N ASP A 19 -17.23 -18.06 8.01
CA ASP A 19 -18.32 -18.99 8.35
C ASP A 19 -18.42 -20.17 7.39
N GLN A 20 -18.02 -19.96 6.14
CA GLN A 20 -18.02 -20.98 5.08
C GLN A 20 -16.85 -21.96 5.23
N SER A 21 -15.89 -21.65 6.11
CA SER A 21 -14.65 -22.40 6.34
C SER A 21 -14.58 -23.03 7.73
N LYS A 22 -15.68 -23.11 8.48
CA LYS A 22 -15.68 -23.69 9.84
C LYS A 22 -15.13 -25.11 9.85
N ASP A 23 -15.49 -25.92 8.86
CA ASP A 23 -14.98 -27.27 8.66
C ASP A 23 -13.44 -27.33 8.49
N ILE A 24 -12.87 -26.35 7.76
CA ILE A 24 -11.42 -26.19 7.59
C ILE A 24 -10.77 -25.92 8.95
N LEU A 25 -11.29 -24.96 9.70
CA LEU A 25 -10.76 -24.60 11.01
C LEU A 25 -10.86 -25.76 12.01
N ILE A 26 -11.99 -26.47 12.04
CA ILE A 26 -12.17 -27.67 12.87
C ILE A 26 -11.11 -28.73 12.53
N SER A 27 -10.95 -29.05 11.24
CA SER A 27 -9.98 -30.04 10.78
C SER A 27 -8.55 -29.66 11.14
N PHE A 28 -8.19 -28.40 10.95
CA PHE A 28 -6.87 -27.86 11.30
C PHE A 28 -6.62 -27.92 12.82
N LEU A 29 -7.56 -27.46 13.65
CA LEU A 29 -7.40 -27.48 15.11
C LEU A 29 -7.34 -28.91 15.66
N ASN A 30 -8.17 -29.82 15.15
CA ASN A 30 -8.10 -31.24 15.50
C ASN A 30 -6.74 -31.85 15.14
N ALA A 31 -6.17 -31.49 13.98
CA ALA A 31 -4.83 -31.91 13.60
C ALA A 31 -3.76 -31.36 14.56
N MET A 32 -3.78 -30.06 14.81
CA MET A 32 -2.70 -29.38 15.54
C MET A 32 -2.74 -29.56 17.05
N ILE A 33 -3.94 -29.59 17.65
CA ILE A 33 -4.13 -29.62 19.11
C ILE A 33 -4.40 -31.05 19.60
N TYR A 34 -5.15 -31.83 18.82
CA TYR A 34 -5.63 -33.15 19.23
C TYR A 34 -4.99 -34.29 18.44
N SER A 35 -3.84 -34.04 17.79
CA SER A 35 -3.06 -35.03 17.05
C SER A 35 -3.87 -35.76 15.95
N GLY A 36 -4.81 -35.04 15.32
CA GLY A 36 -5.70 -35.57 14.28
C GLY A 36 -6.97 -36.24 14.80
N ASN A 37 -7.16 -36.34 16.11
CA ASN A 37 -8.39 -36.88 16.68
C ASN A 37 -9.55 -35.90 16.50
N SER A 38 -10.71 -36.40 16.09
CA SER A 38 -11.92 -35.60 15.86
C SER A 38 -12.60 -35.20 17.18
N VAL A 39 -11.96 -34.32 17.95
CA VAL A 39 -12.43 -33.85 19.26
C VAL A 39 -13.38 -32.68 19.12
N ILE A 40 -12.99 -31.67 18.34
CA ILE A 40 -13.85 -30.53 18.01
C ILE A 40 -14.84 -30.98 16.94
N GLN A 41 -16.13 -30.85 17.22
CA GLN A 41 -17.23 -31.21 16.31
C GLN A 41 -17.94 -29.98 15.76
N ASP A 42 -17.90 -28.86 16.48
CA ASP A 42 -18.50 -27.60 16.09
C ASP A 42 -17.69 -26.43 16.66
N LEU A 43 -17.81 -25.27 16.00
CA LEU A 43 -17.24 -24.01 16.47
C LEU A 43 -18.05 -22.80 16.00
N GLU A 44 -17.93 -21.73 16.78
CA GLU A 44 -18.43 -20.40 16.45
C GLU A 44 -17.24 -19.45 16.29
N ILE A 45 -17.25 -18.68 15.20
CA ILE A 45 -16.23 -17.66 14.93
C ILE A 45 -16.83 -16.33 15.36
N ILE A 46 -16.30 -15.75 16.43
CA ILE A 46 -16.76 -14.47 16.95
C ILE A 46 -15.94 -13.37 16.27
N ASP A 47 -16.63 -12.36 15.70
CA ASP A 47 -15.96 -11.17 15.16
C ASP A 47 -15.56 -10.24 16.32
N PRO A 48 -14.26 -10.02 16.56
CA PRO A 48 -13.79 -9.16 17.65
C PRO A 48 -14.18 -7.68 17.50
N TYR A 49 -14.67 -7.26 16.33
CA TYR A 49 -15.11 -5.88 16.07
C TYR A 49 -16.63 -5.69 16.19
N SER A 50 -17.38 -6.76 16.47
CA SER A 50 -18.82 -6.67 16.71
C SER A 50 -19.10 -6.12 18.11
N ALA A 51 -19.65 -4.91 18.18
CA ALA A 51 -19.84 -4.13 19.41
C ALA A 51 -20.82 -4.74 20.46
N GLY A 52 -21.39 -5.93 20.20
CA GLY A 52 -22.42 -6.57 21.04
C GLY A 52 -21.96 -7.78 21.84
N ASP A 53 -20.87 -8.44 21.45
CA ASP A 53 -20.48 -9.76 21.97
C ASP A 53 -19.11 -9.73 22.64
N VAL A 54 -18.87 -8.75 23.51
CA VAL A 54 -17.75 -8.81 24.46
C VAL A 54 -18.12 -9.83 25.54
N VAL A 55 -18.17 -11.10 25.14
CA VAL A 55 -18.19 -12.24 26.05
C VAL A 55 -16.92 -12.09 26.88
N ASP A 56 -17.06 -12.19 28.20
CA ASP A 56 -15.93 -12.30 29.14
C ASP A 56 -15.17 -13.60 28.79
N LEU A 57 -14.33 -13.52 27.75
CA LEU A 57 -13.50 -14.61 27.26
C LEU A 57 -12.51 -14.90 28.37
N LYS A 58 -12.79 -15.89 29.22
CA LYS A 58 -11.78 -16.42 30.13
C LYS A 58 -10.61 -16.94 29.30
N ASP A 59 -9.60 -16.10 29.21
CA ASP A 59 -8.43 -16.15 28.35
C ASP A 59 -7.70 -17.49 28.39
N LYS A 60 -8.00 -18.36 27.43
CA LYS A 60 -7.09 -19.45 27.04
C LYS A 60 -6.47 -19.09 25.71
N LEU A 61 -5.34 -18.39 25.78
CA LEU A 61 -4.45 -18.21 24.64
C LEU A 61 -3.73 -19.54 24.38
N VAL A 62 -3.98 -20.14 23.22
CA VAL A 62 -3.28 -21.35 22.77
C VAL A 62 -2.29 -20.94 21.70
N PHE A 63 -1.00 -21.11 21.99
CA PHE A 63 0.06 -20.94 21.02
C PHE A 63 0.34 -22.28 20.35
N VAL A 64 0.18 -22.33 19.03
CA VAL A 64 0.53 -23.50 18.22
C VAL A 64 1.86 -23.23 17.55
N GLU A 65 2.92 -23.87 18.04
CA GLU A 65 4.23 -23.82 17.42
C GLU A 65 4.37 -24.95 16.39
N LEU A 66 4.74 -24.59 15.16
CA LEU A 66 5.03 -25.58 14.12
C LEU A 66 6.44 -26.15 14.35
N PRO A 67 6.64 -27.48 14.34
CA PRO A 67 7.97 -28.05 14.42
C PRO A 67 8.83 -27.59 13.23
N LYS A 68 10.15 -27.69 13.35
CA LYS A 68 11.06 -27.49 12.22
C LYS A 68 10.74 -28.51 11.12
N PHE A 69 9.92 -28.10 10.17
CA PHE A 69 9.36 -28.96 9.16
C PHE A 69 10.22 -28.94 7.90
N THR A 70 10.81 -30.08 7.54
CA THR A 70 11.69 -30.26 6.38
C THR A 70 11.21 -31.34 5.41
N LYS A 71 10.09 -32.01 5.74
CA LYS A 71 9.53 -33.10 4.93
C LYS A 71 9.04 -32.59 3.58
N GLN A 72 9.26 -33.40 2.55
CA GLN A 72 8.70 -33.21 1.21
C GLN A 72 7.36 -33.90 1.07
N LEU A 73 6.71 -33.70 -0.08
CA LEU A 73 5.35 -34.15 -0.37
C LEU A 73 5.21 -35.69 -0.24
N GLU A 74 6.24 -36.44 -0.63
CA GLU A 74 6.30 -37.90 -0.57
C GLU A 74 6.46 -38.43 0.86
N GLU A 75 6.92 -37.60 1.78
CA GLU A 75 7.20 -37.95 3.18
C GLU A 75 6.04 -37.58 4.12
N LEU A 76 4.90 -37.12 3.56
CA LEU A 76 3.73 -36.69 4.31
C LEU A 76 2.89 -37.90 4.76
N GLU A 77 3.20 -38.43 5.94
CA GLU A 77 2.53 -39.60 6.49
C GLU A 77 1.26 -39.25 7.28
N SER A 78 1.25 -38.12 7.99
CA SER A 78 0.15 -37.75 8.89
C SER A 78 -0.68 -36.57 8.39
N VAL A 79 -1.92 -36.46 8.89
CA VAL A 79 -2.79 -35.29 8.69
C VAL A 79 -2.09 -34.01 9.17
N ILE A 80 -1.31 -34.11 10.25
CA ILE A 80 -0.54 -33.00 10.80
C ILE A 80 0.53 -32.56 9.80
N ASP A 81 1.30 -33.49 9.24
CA ASP A 81 2.32 -33.18 8.24
C ASP A 81 1.72 -32.46 7.03
N LYS A 82 0.55 -32.90 6.57
CA LYS A 82 -0.17 -32.30 5.43
C LYS A 82 -0.63 -30.86 5.74
N TRP A 83 -1.14 -30.60 6.95
CA TRP A 83 -1.50 -29.23 7.36
C TRP A 83 -0.27 -28.32 7.53
N ILE A 84 0.82 -28.83 8.12
CA ILE A 84 2.07 -28.06 8.24
C ILE A 84 2.64 -27.75 6.85
N TYR A 85 2.65 -28.75 5.96
CA TYR A 85 3.08 -28.58 4.57
C TYR A 85 2.25 -27.50 3.87
N PHE A 86 0.92 -27.51 4.02
CA PHE A 86 0.07 -26.45 3.47
C PHE A 86 0.44 -25.05 3.98
N ILE A 87 0.56 -24.86 5.31
CA ILE A 87 0.90 -23.55 5.89
C ILE A 87 2.26 -23.06 5.36
N LYS A 88 3.21 -23.97 5.13
CA LYS A 88 4.58 -23.63 4.75
C LYS A 88 4.78 -23.47 3.25
N GLU A 89 4.24 -24.39 2.45
CA GLU A 89 4.57 -24.57 1.03
C GLU A 89 3.44 -24.17 0.07
N ALA A 90 2.23 -23.85 0.55
CA ALA A 90 1.16 -23.32 -0.31
C ALA A 90 1.64 -22.27 -1.33
N PRO A 91 2.39 -21.19 -0.96
CA PRO A 91 2.80 -20.17 -1.93
C PRO A 91 3.78 -20.63 -3.02
N ASN A 92 4.31 -21.85 -2.89
CA ASN A 92 5.23 -22.50 -3.83
C ASN A 92 4.52 -23.54 -4.70
N LEU A 93 3.26 -23.88 -4.40
CA LEU A 93 2.47 -24.80 -5.21
C LEU A 93 1.94 -24.10 -6.47
N GLU A 94 1.84 -24.86 -7.56
CA GLU A 94 1.17 -24.42 -8.79
C GLU A 94 -0.19 -25.12 -8.98
N ILE A 95 -0.28 -26.36 -8.51
CA ILE A 95 -1.47 -27.21 -8.52
C ILE A 95 -1.68 -27.84 -7.13
N ILE A 96 -2.90 -28.30 -6.86
CA ILE A 96 -3.20 -29.06 -5.64
C ILE A 96 -2.68 -30.50 -5.83
N PRO A 97 -1.71 -30.98 -5.04
CA PRO A 97 -1.20 -32.34 -5.17
C PRO A 97 -2.20 -33.39 -4.65
N ASP A 98 -2.19 -34.59 -5.25
CA ASP A 98 -3.17 -35.65 -4.95
C ASP A 98 -3.15 -36.09 -3.47
N GLN A 99 -1.96 -36.19 -2.86
CA GLN A 99 -1.81 -36.55 -1.44
C GLN A 99 -2.53 -35.57 -0.49
N LEU A 100 -2.68 -34.30 -0.90
CA LEU A 100 -3.39 -33.29 -0.12
C LEU A 100 -4.90 -33.32 -0.37
N ARG A 101 -5.36 -33.84 -1.54
CA ARG A 101 -6.79 -34.00 -1.85
C ARG A 101 -7.46 -35.10 -1.04
N GLU A 102 -6.69 -36.02 -0.47
CA GLU A 102 -7.21 -37.05 0.45
C GLU A 102 -7.94 -36.44 1.67
N ILE A 103 -7.67 -35.18 2.00
CA ILE A 103 -8.35 -34.45 3.06
C ILE A 103 -9.22 -33.35 2.42
N PRO A 104 -10.55 -33.52 2.34
CA PRO A 104 -11.44 -32.59 1.66
C PRO A 104 -11.33 -31.15 2.20
N GLN A 105 -11.13 -30.99 3.50
CA GLN A 105 -10.95 -29.69 4.14
C GLN A 105 -9.65 -29.00 3.70
N LEU A 106 -8.60 -29.78 3.46
CA LEU A 106 -7.32 -29.26 3.00
C LEU A 106 -7.37 -28.84 1.52
N GLU A 107 -8.05 -29.64 0.69
CA GLU A 107 -8.33 -29.27 -0.71
C GLU A 107 -9.13 -27.96 -0.79
N LYS A 108 -10.17 -27.83 0.05
CA LYS A 108 -10.98 -26.61 0.14
C LYS A 108 -10.12 -25.41 0.58
N ALA A 109 -9.26 -25.59 1.59
CA ALA A 109 -8.34 -24.54 2.05
C ALA A 109 -7.37 -24.09 0.94
N LEU A 110 -6.79 -25.02 0.19
CA LEU A 110 -5.94 -24.74 -0.97
C LEU A 110 -6.71 -24.02 -2.08
N THR A 111 -7.95 -24.42 -2.34
CA THR A 111 -8.80 -23.75 -3.34
C THR A 111 -9.05 -22.29 -2.96
N ILE A 112 -9.40 -22.02 -1.70
CA ILE A 112 -9.57 -20.66 -1.19
C ILE A 112 -8.27 -19.86 -1.30
N ALA A 113 -7.13 -20.46 -0.94
CA ALA A 113 -5.83 -19.80 -1.03
C ALA A 113 -5.45 -19.43 -2.48
N ASN A 114 -5.78 -20.28 -3.45
CA ASN A 114 -5.56 -19.99 -4.87
C ASN A 114 -6.43 -18.82 -5.35
N GLN A 115 -7.73 -18.86 -5.03
CA GLN A 115 -8.67 -17.80 -5.39
C GLN A 115 -8.33 -16.46 -4.73
N ALA A 116 -7.95 -16.48 -3.46
CA ALA A 116 -7.53 -15.28 -2.72
C ALA A 116 -6.25 -14.66 -3.32
N GLY A 117 -5.31 -15.50 -3.79
CA GLY A 117 -4.11 -15.03 -4.48
C GLY A 117 -4.42 -14.27 -5.77
N LEU A 118 -5.42 -14.72 -6.54
CA LEU A 118 -5.89 -14.01 -7.73
C LEU A 118 -6.46 -12.64 -7.37
N ASN A 119 -7.34 -12.57 -6.37
CA ASN A 119 -7.94 -11.29 -5.92
C ASN A 119 -6.88 -10.30 -5.41
N VAL A 120 -5.90 -10.74 -4.63
CA VAL A 120 -4.85 -9.83 -4.12
C VAL A 120 -3.99 -9.30 -5.26
N SER A 121 -3.66 -10.13 -6.25
CA SER A 121 -2.92 -9.68 -7.44
C SER A 121 -3.69 -8.63 -8.24
N GLU A 122 -5.02 -8.77 -8.35
CA GLU A 122 -5.87 -7.78 -9.01
C GLU A 122 -5.89 -6.46 -8.25
N VAL A 123 -6.08 -6.50 -6.92
CA VAL A 123 -6.04 -5.32 -6.06
C VAL A 123 -4.70 -4.60 -6.17
N GLU A 124 -3.60 -5.33 -6.22
CA GLU A 124 -2.27 -4.74 -6.32
C GLU A 124 -1.99 -4.12 -7.71
N LYS A 125 -2.52 -4.74 -8.79
CA LYS A 125 -2.50 -4.13 -10.12
C LYS A 125 -3.28 -2.81 -10.15
N LEU A 126 -4.46 -2.76 -9.54
CA LEU A 126 -5.26 -1.53 -9.46
C LEU A 126 -4.54 -0.43 -8.67
N ARG A 127 -3.95 -0.77 -7.51
CA ARG A 127 -3.15 0.19 -6.73
C ARG A 127 -1.98 0.77 -7.51
N LYS A 128 -1.28 -0.05 -8.31
CA LYS A 128 -0.18 0.45 -9.17
C LYS A 128 -0.68 1.42 -10.24
N GLN A 129 -1.85 1.17 -10.83
CA GLN A 129 -2.45 2.09 -11.80
C GLN A 129 -2.87 3.40 -11.14
N GLU A 130 -3.43 3.35 -9.94
CA GLU A 130 -3.83 4.52 -9.15
C GLU A 130 -2.61 5.38 -8.81
N MET A 131 -1.53 4.77 -8.28
CA MET A 131 -0.27 5.45 -7.99
C MET A 131 0.30 6.15 -9.25
N ALA A 132 0.31 5.47 -10.40
CA ALA A 132 0.78 6.06 -11.65
C ALA A 132 -0.08 7.26 -12.10
N LEU A 133 -1.39 7.21 -11.85
CA LEU A 133 -2.30 8.32 -12.15
C LEU A 133 -2.06 9.52 -11.22
N GLU A 134 -1.82 9.28 -9.95
CA GLU A 134 -1.46 10.32 -8.98
C GLU A 134 -0.12 10.98 -9.33
N ASP A 135 0.90 10.19 -9.67
CA ASP A 135 2.20 10.70 -10.13
C ASP A 135 2.03 11.59 -11.38
N ALA A 136 1.26 11.12 -12.36
CA ALA A 136 0.98 11.89 -13.58
C ALA A 136 0.24 13.21 -13.27
N ARG A 137 -0.73 13.19 -12.35
CA ARG A 137 -1.44 14.40 -11.88
C ARG A 137 -0.50 15.35 -11.15
N GLY A 138 0.40 14.83 -10.31
CA GLY A 138 1.42 15.59 -9.62
C GLY A 138 2.34 16.30 -10.61
N ALA A 139 2.87 15.57 -11.58
CA ALA A 139 3.73 16.11 -12.64
C ALA A 139 3.02 17.19 -13.48
N LEU A 140 1.76 16.96 -13.87
CA LEU A 140 0.98 17.96 -14.62
C LEU A 140 0.72 19.22 -13.78
N SER A 141 0.41 19.06 -12.50
CA SER A 141 0.16 20.17 -11.58
C SER A 141 1.43 20.99 -11.34
N PHE A 142 2.58 20.33 -11.26
CA PHE A 142 3.89 20.98 -11.19
C PHE A 142 4.18 21.78 -12.47
N ALA A 143 4.09 21.15 -13.65
CA ALA A 143 4.34 21.81 -14.93
C ALA A 143 3.42 23.01 -15.18
N LYS A 144 2.15 22.92 -14.77
CA LYS A 144 1.19 24.04 -14.88
C LYS A 144 1.57 25.22 -13.99
N ARG A 145 2.14 24.96 -12.81
CA ARG A 145 2.59 26.00 -11.88
C ARG A 145 3.85 26.66 -12.39
N GLU A 146 4.84 25.86 -12.77
CA GLU A 146 6.08 26.33 -13.37
C GLU A 146 5.82 27.22 -14.60
N GLY A 147 4.94 26.77 -15.51
CA GLY A 147 4.57 27.57 -16.67
C GLY A 147 3.81 28.88 -16.35
N ARG A 148 3.12 28.95 -15.20
CA ARG A 148 2.51 30.21 -14.73
C ARG A 148 3.55 31.17 -14.17
N GLU A 149 4.44 30.66 -13.30
CA GLU A 149 5.53 31.42 -12.70
C GLU A 149 6.47 31.98 -13.78
N GLU A 150 6.85 31.16 -14.76
CA GLU A 150 7.66 31.58 -15.90
C GLU A 150 6.93 32.64 -16.75
N GLY A 151 5.63 32.46 -16.97
CA GLY A 151 4.79 33.42 -17.70
C GLY A 151 4.70 34.78 -17.00
N GLU A 152 4.51 34.78 -15.69
CA GLU A 152 4.47 35.98 -14.84
C GLU A 152 5.81 36.71 -14.85
N ARG A 153 6.91 35.99 -14.61
CA ARG A 153 8.27 36.55 -14.66
C ARG A 153 8.56 37.19 -16.01
N ASN A 154 8.26 36.49 -17.10
CA ASN A 154 8.44 37.01 -18.45
C ASN A 154 7.58 38.24 -18.76
N LEU A 155 6.40 38.35 -18.16
CA LEU A 155 5.58 39.56 -18.27
C LEU A 155 6.17 40.72 -17.49
N LEU A 156 6.57 40.49 -16.23
CA LEU A 156 7.20 41.50 -15.37
C LEU A 156 8.49 42.05 -15.98
N LEU A 157 9.35 41.17 -16.52
CA LEU A 157 10.56 41.59 -17.24
C LEU A 157 10.25 42.56 -18.38
N ARG A 158 9.26 42.24 -19.21
CA ARG A 158 8.82 43.11 -20.32
C ARG A 158 8.27 44.45 -19.82
N LEU A 159 7.51 44.46 -18.72
CA LEU A 159 6.96 45.68 -18.13
C LEU A 159 8.06 46.57 -17.55
N LEU A 160 9.00 45.97 -16.80
CA LEU A 160 10.13 46.68 -16.19
C LEU A 160 11.05 47.27 -17.27
N GLU A 161 11.38 46.51 -18.31
CA GLU A 161 12.17 47.02 -19.43
C GLU A 161 11.44 48.12 -20.20
N SER A 162 10.11 48.02 -20.35
CA SER A 162 9.32 49.07 -20.99
C SER A 162 9.27 50.36 -20.16
N ARG A 163 9.38 50.28 -18.84
CA ARG A 163 9.26 51.43 -17.93
C ARG A 163 10.59 52.09 -17.61
N PHE A 164 11.61 51.29 -17.30
CA PHE A 164 12.92 51.78 -16.83
C PHE A 164 14.02 51.66 -17.89
N GLY A 165 13.69 51.14 -19.08
CA GLY A 165 14.66 50.82 -20.11
C GLY A 165 15.39 49.51 -19.83
N LYS A 166 16.43 49.24 -20.60
CA LYS A 166 17.14 47.96 -20.56
C LYS A 166 17.67 47.66 -19.14
N LEU A 167 17.25 46.54 -18.57
CA LEU A 167 17.68 46.12 -17.24
C LEU A 167 19.16 45.70 -17.24
N THR A 168 19.83 45.91 -16.11
CA THR A 168 21.21 45.46 -15.92
C THR A 168 21.25 43.94 -15.71
N THR A 169 22.39 43.31 -16.01
CA THR A 169 22.59 41.88 -15.79
C THR A 169 22.35 41.47 -14.34
N ASN A 170 22.65 42.36 -13.38
CA ASN A 170 22.38 42.12 -11.96
C ASN A 170 20.88 42.07 -11.66
N ALA A 171 20.10 43.04 -12.17
CA ALA A 171 18.65 43.07 -11.96
C ALA A 171 17.97 41.83 -12.57
N LEU A 172 18.40 41.40 -13.76
CA LEU A 172 17.90 40.18 -14.41
C LEU A 172 18.15 38.93 -13.55
N ALA A 173 19.37 38.77 -13.05
CA ALA A 173 19.72 37.63 -12.21
C ALA A 173 18.91 37.59 -10.90
N LEU A 174 18.66 38.75 -10.28
CA LEU A 174 17.83 38.84 -9.08
C LEU A 174 16.36 38.47 -9.37
N ILE A 175 15.79 38.97 -10.47
CA ILE A 175 14.42 38.65 -10.89
C ILE A 175 14.24 37.16 -11.24
N GLU A 176 15.25 36.55 -11.87
CA GLU A 176 15.25 35.12 -12.17
C GLU A 176 15.32 34.25 -10.91
N ALA A 177 15.97 34.74 -9.86
CA ALA A 177 16.11 34.05 -8.58
C ALA A 177 14.90 34.23 -7.63
N LEU A 178 13.99 35.16 -7.90
CA LEU A 178 12.82 35.40 -7.05
C LEU A 178 11.95 34.15 -6.90
N THR A 179 11.50 33.92 -5.67
CA THR A 179 10.47 32.92 -5.38
C THR A 179 9.12 33.35 -5.97
N HIS A 180 8.17 32.42 -6.07
CA HIS A 180 6.82 32.77 -6.51
C HIS A 180 6.17 33.87 -5.65
N GLN A 181 6.41 33.84 -4.33
CA GLN A 181 5.86 34.84 -3.41
C GLN A 181 6.48 36.22 -3.64
N ASP A 182 7.78 36.29 -3.92
CA ASP A 182 8.45 37.57 -4.20
C ASP A 182 8.10 38.08 -5.61
N LEU A 183 7.85 37.19 -6.57
CA LEU A 183 7.31 37.57 -7.89
C LEU A 183 5.94 38.26 -7.77
N GLU A 184 5.03 37.68 -6.98
CA GLU A 184 3.74 38.31 -6.69
C GLU A 184 3.93 39.66 -5.99
N GLY A 185 4.81 39.72 -4.98
CA GLY A 185 5.14 40.96 -4.28
C GLY A 185 5.70 42.04 -5.19
N LEU A 186 6.56 41.67 -6.15
CA LEU A 186 7.07 42.57 -7.17
C LEU A 186 5.95 43.06 -8.09
N SER A 187 4.99 42.20 -8.44
CA SER A 187 3.86 42.57 -9.29
C SER A 187 2.95 43.64 -8.68
N GLU A 188 2.86 43.68 -7.35
CA GLU A 188 2.12 44.70 -6.61
C GLU A 188 2.97 45.97 -6.40
N ALA A 189 4.23 45.81 -5.98
CA ALA A 189 5.12 46.92 -5.67
C ALA A 189 5.58 47.70 -6.91
N ILE A 190 5.54 47.09 -8.10
CA ILE A 190 6.03 47.71 -9.33
C ILE A 190 5.42 49.09 -9.54
N TRP A 191 4.16 49.30 -9.19
CA TRP A 191 3.44 50.56 -9.43
C TRP A 191 3.98 51.73 -8.62
N ASP A 192 4.62 51.48 -7.47
CA ASP A 192 5.11 52.52 -6.56
C ASP A 192 6.50 53.05 -6.95
N PHE A 193 7.27 52.28 -7.71
CA PHE A 193 8.64 52.65 -8.11
C PHE A 193 8.66 53.87 -9.03
N GLN A 194 9.48 54.88 -8.71
CA GLN A 194 9.62 56.09 -9.54
C GLN A 194 10.88 56.05 -10.41
N THR A 195 11.91 55.31 -9.96
CA THR A 195 13.22 55.22 -10.61
C THR A 195 13.69 53.77 -10.70
N SER A 196 14.72 53.52 -11.52
CA SER A 196 15.39 52.21 -11.59
C SER A 196 16.09 51.82 -10.28
N ASP A 197 16.45 52.80 -9.44
CA ASP A 197 17.11 52.57 -8.15
C ASP A 197 16.12 52.02 -7.12
N ASP A 198 14.85 52.44 -7.16
CA ASP A 198 13.78 51.90 -6.31
C ASP A 198 13.59 50.39 -6.54
N LEU A 199 13.59 49.98 -7.82
CA LEU A 199 13.53 48.58 -8.23
C LEU A 199 14.74 47.79 -7.72
N LEU A 200 15.95 48.31 -7.89
CA LEU A 200 17.17 47.64 -7.46
C LEU A 200 17.22 47.44 -5.94
N ASN A 201 16.82 48.46 -5.18
CA ASN A 201 16.73 48.36 -3.72
C ASN A 201 15.71 47.31 -3.29
N TRP A 202 14.52 47.33 -3.90
CA TRP A 202 13.48 46.34 -3.60
C TRP A 202 13.96 44.91 -3.89
N LEU A 203 14.59 44.69 -5.04
CA LEU A 203 15.14 43.38 -5.42
C LEU A 203 16.21 42.92 -4.43
N GLN A 204 17.08 43.80 -3.95
CA GLN A 204 18.12 43.45 -2.97
C GLN A 204 17.56 43.10 -1.58
N GLU A 205 16.45 43.73 -1.18
CA GLU A 205 15.78 43.44 0.10
C GLU A 205 15.01 42.12 0.08
N HIS A 206 14.56 41.67 -1.09
CA HIS A 206 13.67 40.51 -1.26
C HIS A 206 14.33 39.33 -1.97
N SER A 207 15.57 39.48 -2.44
CA SER A 207 16.37 38.36 -2.96
C SER A 207 17.26 37.82 -1.84
N ASN A 208 16.92 36.65 -1.30
CA ASN A 208 17.78 35.85 -0.41
C ASN A 208 18.43 34.70 -1.17
#